data_AF-A0A345E3F7-F1
#
_entry.id   AF-A0A345E3F7-F1
#
_cell.length_a   1.000
_cell.length_b   1.000
_cell.length_c   1.000
_cell.angle_alpha   90.00
_cell.angle_beta   90.00
_cell.angle_gamma   90.00
#
_symmetry.space_group_name_H-M   'P 1'
#
loop_
_entity.id
_entity.type
_entity.pdbx_description
1 polymer ?
#
loop_
_entity_poly.entity_id
_entity_poly.type
_entity_poly.pdbx_seq_one_letter_code
_entity_poly.pdbx_strand_id
1 'polypeptide(L)'
;MFVGHAALAFALVGGVAVARGWRTERALALGVVAGAFAALPDVDMAYALVGVAGAAGGDALAVAGAFWSTGNVVHRAVTHSLVLAVPVALLAALRATDSRSAGALSVVLGGLLVAVVGTIGGALAALITLLFVLGAAVVGTVAGRHTALTAPQILGAALVGLVTHPFGDLFTGEPPAMLYPADAALVTDRVALAADPTLHLLAAFGVELATVWAAVAVVCLATGLRPTTAVSPRATLGAGYAASVLLIPAPTLDLSYPFVFSVLAVGLLGIFPRARLVGDPRGPTVDPPDWLGATLTGLSAITVAWLAYAAAYVVVG
;
A
#
# COMPACT_ATOMS: atom_id res chain seq x y z
N MET A 1 0.69 4.80 5.83
CA MET A 1 0.57 3.34 5.72
C MET A 1 0.27 3.06 4.25
N PHE A 2 1.29 2.77 3.43
CA PHE A 2 1.18 2.85 1.95
C PHE A 2 1.27 1.50 1.23
N VAL A 3 1.73 0.44 1.90
CA VAL A 3 2.01 -0.83 1.21
C VAL A 3 0.94 -1.89 1.50
N GLY A 4 0.29 -1.80 2.68
CA GLY A 4 -0.63 -2.81 3.17
C GLY A 4 -1.86 -3.05 2.26
N HIS A 5 -2.48 -1.98 1.74
CA HIS A 5 -3.65 -2.10 0.86
C HIS A 5 -3.31 -2.69 -0.51
N ALA A 6 -2.16 -2.33 -1.08
CA ALA A 6 -1.69 -2.88 -2.35
C ALA A 6 -1.40 -4.37 -2.23
N ALA A 7 -0.73 -4.77 -1.15
CA ALA A 7 -0.48 -6.18 -0.83
C ALA A 7 -1.78 -6.95 -0.55
N LEU A 8 -2.74 -6.33 0.15
CA LEU A 8 -4.04 -6.92 0.42
C LEU A 8 -4.83 -7.18 -0.87
N ALA A 9 -4.96 -6.17 -1.74
CA ALA A 9 -5.65 -6.31 -3.01
C ALA A 9 -5.00 -7.37 -3.90
N PHE A 10 -3.67 -7.38 -3.96
CA PHE A 10 -2.90 -8.42 -4.64
C PHE A 10 -3.24 -9.80 -4.08
N ALA A 11 -3.20 -9.96 -2.75
CA ALA A 11 -3.41 -11.24 -2.09
C ALA A 11 -4.84 -11.75 -2.29
N LEU A 12 -5.84 -10.86 -2.23
CA LEU A 12 -7.25 -11.21 -2.44
C LEU A 12 -7.50 -11.68 -3.88
N VAL A 13 -7.15 -10.85 -4.87
CA VAL A 13 -7.47 -11.16 -6.27
C VAL A 13 -6.57 -12.29 -6.80
N GLY A 14 -5.27 -12.21 -6.52
CA GLY A 14 -4.30 -13.24 -6.90
C GLY A 14 -4.59 -14.57 -6.21
N GLY A 15 -4.87 -14.55 -4.91
CA GLY A 15 -5.19 -15.76 -4.13
C GLY A 15 -6.46 -16.45 -4.63
N VAL A 16 -7.50 -15.69 -4.96
CA VAL A 16 -8.73 -16.24 -5.58
C VAL A 16 -8.42 -16.87 -6.94
N ALA A 17 -7.59 -16.26 -7.77
CA ALA A 17 -7.19 -16.83 -9.06
C ALA A 17 -6.37 -18.12 -8.90
N VAL A 18 -5.42 -18.15 -7.95
CA VAL A 18 -4.64 -19.36 -7.59
C VAL A 18 -5.57 -20.46 -7.09
N ALA A 19 -6.49 -20.15 -6.18
CA ALA A 19 -7.45 -21.12 -5.62
C ALA A 19 -8.37 -21.72 -6.70
N ARG A 20 -8.64 -20.99 -7.78
CA ARG A 20 -9.39 -21.49 -8.95
C ARG A 20 -8.53 -22.24 -9.97
N GLY A 21 -7.25 -22.48 -9.67
CA GLY A 21 -6.34 -23.21 -10.56
C GLY A 21 -5.99 -22.43 -11.84
N TRP A 22 -6.05 -21.09 -11.82
CA TRP A 22 -5.63 -20.31 -12.97
C TRP A 22 -4.11 -20.36 -13.13
N ARG A 23 -3.64 -20.25 -14.37
CA ARG A 23 -2.20 -20.22 -14.68
C ARG A 23 -1.48 -19.15 -13.86
N THR A 24 -0.29 -19.47 -13.37
CA THR A 24 0.54 -18.62 -12.52
C THR A 24 0.67 -17.19 -13.06
N GLU A 25 0.99 -17.04 -14.35
CA GLU A 25 1.18 -15.72 -14.97
C GLU A 25 -0.10 -14.89 -14.92
N ARG A 26 -1.26 -15.53 -15.12
CA ARG A 26 -2.56 -14.85 -15.09
C ARG A 26 -2.97 -14.47 -13.67
N ALA A 27 -2.76 -15.36 -12.71
CA ALA A 27 -3.07 -15.10 -11.31
C ALA A 27 -2.21 -13.96 -10.75
N LEU A 28 -0.91 -13.97 -11.04
CA LEU A 28 0.01 -12.90 -10.63
C LEU A 28 -0.31 -11.60 -11.36
N ALA A 29 -0.59 -11.61 -12.67
CA ALA A 29 -0.99 -10.40 -13.39
C ALA A 29 -2.24 -9.76 -12.79
N LEU A 30 -3.25 -10.55 -12.43
CA LEU A 30 -4.45 -10.06 -11.75
C LEU A 30 -4.15 -9.45 -10.38
N GLY A 31 -3.33 -10.12 -9.58
CA GLY A 31 -2.87 -9.60 -8.31
C GLY A 31 -2.15 -8.26 -8.48
N VAL A 32 -1.22 -8.16 -9.44
CA VAL A 32 -0.47 -6.92 -9.73
C VAL A 32 -1.41 -5.80 -10.16
N VAL A 33 -2.37 -6.08 -11.04
CA VAL A 33 -3.36 -5.08 -11.47
C VAL A 33 -4.21 -4.61 -10.29
N ALA A 34 -4.69 -5.52 -9.45
CA ALA A 34 -5.46 -5.17 -8.26
C ALA A 34 -4.63 -4.33 -7.26
N GLY A 35 -3.38 -4.73 -7.01
CA GLY A 35 -2.44 -3.99 -6.16
C GLY A 35 -2.14 -2.60 -6.72
N ALA A 36 -1.96 -2.47 -8.04
CA ALA A 36 -1.76 -1.18 -8.70
C ALA A 36 -2.98 -0.25 -8.52
N PHE A 37 -4.20 -0.78 -8.65
CA PHE A 37 -5.41 0.00 -8.38
C PHE A 37 -5.61 0.33 -6.90
N ALA A 38 -5.15 -0.52 -5.99
CA ALA A 38 -5.16 -0.21 -4.56
C ALA A 38 -4.09 0.84 -4.16
N ALA A 39 -2.98 0.96 -4.87
CA ALA A 39 -1.97 2.00 -4.66
C ALA A 39 -2.29 3.30 -5.42
N LEU A 40 -3.13 3.22 -6.45
CA LEU A 40 -3.43 4.35 -7.31
C LEU A 40 -4.01 5.58 -6.57
N PRO A 41 -4.92 5.44 -5.58
CA PRO A 41 -5.37 6.55 -4.76
C PRO A 41 -4.24 7.40 -4.13
N ASP A 42 -3.08 6.81 -3.81
CA ASP A 42 -1.94 7.50 -3.18
C ASP A 42 -1.31 8.61 -4.04
N VAL A 43 -1.71 8.74 -5.32
CA VAL A 43 -1.34 9.89 -6.16
C VAL A 43 -1.83 11.20 -5.58
N ASP A 44 -2.82 11.17 -4.68
CA ASP A 44 -3.25 12.35 -3.95
C ASP A 44 -2.15 13.00 -3.14
N MET A 45 -1.12 12.28 -2.66
CA MET A 45 0.05 12.85 -1.99
C MET A 45 0.76 13.93 -2.84
N ALA A 46 0.49 14.01 -4.15
CA ALA A 46 0.90 15.14 -4.99
C ALA A 46 0.37 16.49 -4.48
N TYR A 47 -0.73 16.54 -3.71
CA TYR A 47 -1.18 17.77 -3.03
C TYR A 47 -0.09 18.33 -2.12
N ALA A 48 0.81 17.50 -1.60
CA ALA A 48 1.88 17.95 -0.73
C ALA A 48 2.82 18.93 -1.45
N LEU A 49 3.09 18.69 -2.74
CA LEU A 49 3.88 19.59 -3.58
C LEU A 49 3.14 20.91 -3.86
N VAL A 50 1.81 20.83 -4.05
CA VAL A 50 0.96 22.02 -4.26
C VAL A 50 0.91 22.86 -2.99
N GLY A 51 0.80 22.23 -1.81
CA GLY A 51 0.85 22.92 -0.52
C GLY A 51 2.18 23.64 -0.30
N VAL A 52 3.31 23.00 -0.62
CA VAL A 52 4.65 23.62 -0.56
C VAL A 52 4.81 24.78 -1.57
N ALA A 53 4.24 24.66 -2.77
CA ALA A 53 4.32 25.70 -3.79
C ALA A 53 3.40 26.89 -3.50
N GLY A 54 2.16 26.66 -3.06
CA GLY A 54 1.18 27.70 -2.70
C GLY A 54 1.55 28.46 -1.43
N ALA A 55 2.43 27.87 -0.63
CA ALA A 55 3.04 28.44 0.57
C ALA A 55 4.17 29.43 0.32
N ALA A 56 4.66 29.52 -0.93
CA ALA A 56 5.75 30.41 -1.28
C ALA A 56 5.31 31.88 -1.07
N GLY A 57 5.68 32.45 0.09
CA GLY A 57 5.37 33.83 0.48
C GLY A 57 4.52 34.00 1.74
N GLY A 58 4.09 32.91 2.41
CA GLY A 58 3.39 32.96 3.71
C GLY A 58 4.25 32.50 4.90
N ASP A 59 3.79 32.74 6.14
CA ASP A 59 4.44 32.21 7.35
C ASP A 59 4.27 30.68 7.44
N ALA A 60 5.28 29.97 7.91
CA ALA A 60 5.38 28.50 7.94
C ALA A 60 4.17 27.83 8.64
N LEU A 61 3.55 28.51 9.62
CA LEU A 61 2.36 28.02 10.31
C LEU A 61 1.09 28.09 9.44
N ALA A 62 0.93 29.16 8.65
CA ALA A 62 -0.20 29.33 7.73
C ALA A 62 -0.10 28.36 6.55
N VAL A 63 1.14 28.12 6.09
CA VAL A 63 1.50 27.10 5.10
C VAL A 63 1.13 25.70 5.58
N ALA A 64 1.53 25.34 6.80
CA ALA A 64 1.16 24.07 7.40
C ALA A 64 -0.35 23.94 7.57
N GLY A 65 -1.02 25.00 8.05
CA GLY A 65 -2.48 25.01 8.23
C GLY A 65 -3.25 24.77 6.92
N ALA A 66 -2.90 25.47 5.84
CA ALA A 66 -3.51 25.30 4.54
C ALA A 66 -3.20 23.92 3.92
N PHE A 67 -1.98 23.42 4.10
CA PHE A 67 -1.59 22.06 3.70
C PHE A 67 -2.46 21.00 4.39
N TRP A 68 -2.65 21.09 5.71
CA TRP A 68 -3.40 20.09 6.48
C TRP A 68 -4.91 20.20 6.27
N SER A 69 -5.49 21.41 6.23
CA SER A 69 -6.92 21.59 6.00
C SER A 69 -7.34 21.15 4.60
N THR A 70 -6.44 21.31 3.63
CA THR A 70 -6.71 20.99 2.22
C THR A 70 -6.38 19.53 1.89
N GLY A 71 -5.30 18.99 2.47
CA GLY A 71 -4.91 17.59 2.32
C GLY A 71 -5.97 16.62 2.86
N ASN A 72 -6.58 16.92 4.02
CA ASN A 72 -7.62 16.08 4.60
C ASN A 72 -8.88 15.98 3.72
N VAL A 73 -9.27 17.06 3.03
CA VAL A 73 -10.48 17.06 2.19
C VAL A 73 -10.29 16.23 0.92
N VAL A 74 -9.11 16.29 0.29
CA VAL A 74 -8.90 15.59 -1.00
C VAL A 74 -8.45 14.15 -0.81
N HIS A 75 -7.51 13.90 0.10
CA HIS A 75 -7.01 12.55 0.41
C HIS A 75 -8.09 11.68 1.03
N ARG A 76 -8.85 12.18 2.02
CA ARG A 76 -9.82 11.34 2.74
C ARG A 76 -11.22 11.33 2.13
N ALA A 77 -11.48 12.08 1.06
CA ALA A 77 -12.78 12.07 0.38
C ALA A 77 -12.70 11.50 -1.04
N VAL A 78 -11.98 12.16 -1.95
CA VAL A 78 -12.05 11.83 -3.38
C VAL A 78 -11.45 10.46 -3.66
N THR A 79 -10.24 10.20 -3.19
CA THR A 79 -9.46 8.98 -3.50
C THR A 79 -9.87 7.78 -2.64
N HIS A 80 -10.51 8.03 -1.50
CA HIS A 80 -11.08 7.01 -0.62
C HIS A 80 -12.58 6.73 -0.89
N SER A 81 -13.18 7.40 -1.88
CA SER A 81 -14.61 7.23 -2.20
C SER A 81 -14.87 5.89 -2.90
N LEU A 82 -15.71 5.07 -2.27
CA LEU A 82 -16.25 3.84 -2.85
C LEU A 82 -17.22 4.13 -4.00
N VAL A 83 -17.86 5.31 -3.98
CA VAL A 83 -18.74 5.78 -5.05
C VAL A 83 -17.93 6.09 -6.31
N LEU A 84 -16.78 6.78 -6.16
CA LEU A 84 -15.90 7.10 -7.29
C LEU A 84 -15.08 5.89 -7.77
N ALA A 85 -14.86 4.88 -6.92
CA ALA A 85 -14.19 3.64 -7.31
C ALA A 85 -14.86 2.96 -8.53
N VAL A 86 -16.19 2.98 -8.61
CA VAL A 86 -16.96 2.36 -9.70
C VAL A 86 -16.68 3.00 -11.07
N PRO A 87 -16.92 4.30 -11.29
CA PRO A 87 -16.66 4.93 -12.58
C PRO A 87 -15.17 4.95 -12.93
N VAL A 88 -14.25 5.01 -11.94
CA VAL A 88 -12.80 4.90 -12.20
C VAL A 88 -12.41 3.50 -12.67
N ALA A 89 -12.96 2.44 -12.07
CA ALA A 89 -12.73 1.07 -12.53
C ALA A 89 -13.32 0.82 -13.93
N LEU A 90 -14.50 1.37 -14.22
CA LEU A 90 -15.11 1.31 -15.56
C LEU A 90 -14.25 2.03 -16.60
N LEU A 91 -13.73 3.21 -16.26
CA LEU A 91 -12.80 3.96 -17.11
C LEU A 91 -11.58 3.11 -17.46
N ALA A 92 -10.95 2.48 -16.47
CA ALA A 92 -9.81 1.60 -16.68
C ALA A 92 -10.13 0.40 -17.58
N ALA A 93 -11.28 -0.24 -17.37
CA ALA A 93 -11.73 -1.37 -18.19
C ALA A 93 -11.96 -0.96 -19.65
N LEU A 94 -12.55 0.22 -19.88
CA LEU A 94 -12.71 0.79 -21.23
C LEU A 94 -11.35 1.04 -21.90
N ARG A 95 -10.35 1.53 -21.15
CA ARG A 95 -8.97 1.74 -21.64
C ARG A 95 -8.22 0.46 -21.97
N ALA A 96 -8.66 -0.67 -21.43
CA ALA A 96 -8.10 -1.96 -21.75
C ALA A 96 -8.68 -2.58 -23.04
N THR A 97 -9.78 -2.04 -23.56
CA THR A 97 -10.38 -2.51 -24.82
C THR A 97 -9.71 -1.85 -26.03
N ASP A 98 -9.48 -2.62 -27.09
CA ASP A 98 -8.92 -2.11 -28.35
C ASP A 98 -10.01 -1.53 -29.26
N SER A 99 -10.68 -0.49 -28.76
CA SER A 99 -11.75 0.19 -29.49
C SER A 99 -11.63 1.70 -29.34
N ARG A 100 -11.70 2.42 -30.47
CA ARG A 100 -11.72 3.89 -30.48
C ARG A 100 -12.92 4.45 -29.74
N SER A 101 -14.10 3.82 -29.85
CA SER A 101 -15.30 4.29 -29.16
C SER A 101 -15.20 4.10 -27.65
N ALA A 102 -14.65 2.99 -27.19
CA ALA A 102 -14.41 2.75 -25.77
C ALA A 102 -13.33 3.69 -25.21
N GLY A 103 -12.27 3.96 -25.99
CA GLY A 103 -11.27 4.96 -25.65
C GLY A 103 -11.86 6.36 -25.51
N ALA A 104 -12.74 6.78 -26.43
CA ALA A 104 -13.44 8.06 -26.34
C ALA A 104 -14.38 8.11 -25.13
N LEU A 105 -15.15 7.05 -24.87
CA LEU A 105 -16.03 6.96 -23.70
C LEU A 105 -15.26 7.05 -22.39
N SER A 106 -14.09 6.42 -22.29
CA SER A 106 -13.20 6.55 -21.15
C SER A 106 -12.75 7.99 -20.91
N VAL A 107 -12.38 8.72 -21.97
CA VAL A 107 -11.98 10.13 -21.88
C VAL A 107 -13.15 11.00 -21.43
N VAL A 108 -14.35 10.78 -22.00
CA VAL A 108 -15.57 11.51 -21.61
C VAL A 108 -15.91 11.24 -20.14
N LEU A 109 -15.86 9.98 -19.70
CA LEU A 109 -16.11 9.60 -18.30
C LEU A 109 -15.09 10.26 -17.36
N GLY A 110 -13.80 10.22 -17.70
CA GLY A 110 -12.75 10.88 -16.91
C GLY A 110 -12.94 12.40 -16.83
N GLY A 111 -13.25 13.04 -17.96
CA GLY A 111 -13.54 14.48 -18.00
C GLY A 111 -14.77 14.86 -17.17
N LEU A 112 -15.84 14.04 -17.22
CA LEU A 112 -17.03 14.25 -16.40
C LEU A 112 -16.72 14.11 -14.91
N LEU A 113 -15.94 13.09 -14.50
CA LEU A 113 -15.53 12.93 -13.11
C LEU A 113 -14.74 14.14 -12.60
N VAL A 114 -13.74 14.59 -13.38
CA VAL A 114 -12.94 15.78 -13.04
C VAL A 114 -13.82 17.02 -12.92
N ALA A 115 -14.77 17.21 -13.85
CA ALA A 115 -15.69 18.33 -13.81
C ALA A 115 -16.59 18.30 -12.58
N VAL A 116 -17.25 17.16 -12.30
CA VAL A 116 -18.17 17.00 -11.17
C VAL A 116 -17.46 17.14 -9.83
N VAL A 117 -16.31 16.48 -9.65
CA VAL A 117 -15.52 16.62 -8.42
C VAL A 117 -14.98 18.03 -8.29
N GLY A 118 -14.59 18.67 -9.39
CA GLY A 118 -14.14 20.06 -9.40
C GLY A 118 -15.23 21.07 -9.03
N THR A 119 -16.49 20.86 -9.46
CA THR A 119 -17.60 21.75 -9.07
C THR A 119 -17.96 21.62 -7.60
N ILE A 120 -17.76 20.45 -6.99
CA ILE A 120 -18.08 20.17 -5.58
C ILE A 120 -16.92 20.56 -4.65
N GLY A 121 -15.70 20.12 -4.98
CA GLY A 121 -14.50 20.21 -4.13
C GLY A 121 -13.47 21.26 -4.57
N GLY A 122 -13.73 22.00 -5.65
CA GLY A 122 -12.85 23.06 -6.15
C GLY A 122 -11.66 22.56 -6.98
N ALA A 123 -10.74 23.48 -7.29
CA ALA A 123 -9.66 23.27 -8.25
C ALA A 123 -8.66 22.17 -7.85
N LEU A 124 -8.33 22.06 -6.56
CA LEU A 124 -7.41 21.00 -6.11
C LEU A 124 -8.05 19.62 -6.22
N ALA A 125 -9.32 19.48 -5.81
CA ALA A 125 -10.05 18.23 -5.96
C ALA A 125 -10.13 17.82 -7.44
N ALA A 126 -10.33 18.78 -8.35
CA ALA A 126 -10.26 18.54 -9.79
C ALA A 126 -8.87 18.05 -10.25
N LEU A 127 -7.79 18.69 -9.78
CA LEU A 127 -6.42 18.31 -10.12
C LEU A 127 -6.08 16.89 -9.64
N ILE A 128 -6.39 16.56 -8.39
CA ILE A 128 -6.13 15.20 -7.87
C ILE A 128 -7.00 14.17 -8.58
N THR A 129 -8.28 14.49 -8.84
CA THR A 129 -9.15 13.63 -9.66
C THR A 129 -8.55 13.40 -11.05
N LEU A 130 -7.96 14.44 -11.67
CA LEU A 130 -7.29 14.33 -12.96
C LEU A 130 -6.10 13.36 -12.87
N LEU A 131 -5.21 13.50 -11.88
CA LEU A 131 -4.10 12.58 -11.68
C LEU A 131 -4.57 11.15 -11.46
N PHE A 132 -5.64 10.98 -10.67
CA PHE A 132 -6.25 9.70 -10.36
C PHE A 132 -6.83 9.01 -11.60
N VAL A 133 -7.64 9.71 -12.41
CA VAL A 133 -8.20 9.14 -13.64
C VAL A 133 -7.14 8.88 -14.72
N LEU A 134 -6.09 9.71 -14.79
CA LEU A 134 -4.96 9.49 -15.68
C LEU A 134 -4.18 8.24 -15.28
N GLY A 135 -3.89 8.07 -13.99
CA GLY A 135 -3.25 6.86 -13.49
C GLY A 135 -4.10 5.62 -13.73
N ALA A 136 -5.42 5.68 -13.51
CA ALA A 136 -6.34 4.59 -13.84
C ALA A 136 -6.31 4.24 -15.33
N ALA A 137 -6.28 5.26 -16.20
CA ALA A 137 -6.19 5.06 -17.63
C ALA A 137 -4.87 4.40 -18.05
N VAL A 138 -3.75 4.81 -17.45
CA VAL A 138 -2.43 4.22 -17.68
C VAL A 138 -2.41 2.77 -17.23
N VAL A 139 -2.83 2.46 -16.00
CA VAL A 139 -2.88 1.08 -15.49
C VAL A 139 -3.78 0.22 -16.38
N GLY A 140 -4.97 0.70 -16.75
CA GLY A 140 -5.90 0.00 -17.65
C GLY A 140 -5.31 -0.26 -19.04
N THR A 141 -4.68 0.74 -19.66
CA THR A 141 -4.01 0.59 -20.97
C THR A 141 -2.82 -0.37 -20.90
N VAL A 142 -1.97 -0.26 -19.88
CA VAL A 142 -0.81 -1.15 -19.70
C VAL A 142 -1.29 -2.59 -19.48
N ALA A 143 -2.27 -2.80 -18.61
CA ALA A 143 -2.85 -4.11 -18.37
C ALA A 143 -3.44 -4.72 -19.65
N GLY A 144 -4.24 -3.97 -20.40
CA GLY A 144 -4.85 -4.44 -21.66
C GLY A 144 -3.83 -4.76 -22.76
N ARG A 145 -2.66 -4.09 -22.77
CA ARG A 145 -1.61 -4.30 -23.79
C ARG A 145 -0.61 -5.38 -23.43
N HIS A 146 -0.27 -5.51 -22.15
CA HIS A 146 0.86 -6.33 -21.70
C HIS A 146 0.44 -7.58 -20.92
N THR A 147 -0.87 -7.83 -20.78
CA THR A 147 -1.39 -9.02 -20.13
C THR A 147 -2.45 -9.70 -20.99
N ALA A 148 -2.77 -10.96 -20.68
CA ALA A 148 -3.87 -11.68 -21.30
C ALA A 148 -5.21 -11.49 -20.56
N LEU A 149 -5.35 -10.38 -19.82
CA LEU A 149 -6.56 -10.09 -19.04
C LEU A 149 -7.63 -9.44 -19.89
N THR A 150 -8.88 -9.85 -19.68
CA THR A 150 -10.03 -9.24 -20.36
C THR A 150 -10.48 -7.96 -19.65
N ALA A 151 -11.22 -7.09 -20.34
CA ALA A 151 -11.75 -5.88 -19.73
C ALA A 151 -12.62 -6.14 -18.47
N PRO A 152 -13.49 -7.17 -18.41
CA PRO A 152 -14.19 -7.53 -17.17
C PRO A 152 -13.27 -7.96 -16.03
N GLN A 153 -12.14 -8.61 -16.34
CA GLN A 153 -11.15 -9.00 -15.35
C GLN A 153 -10.42 -7.79 -14.78
N ILE A 154 -10.06 -6.84 -15.64
CA ILE A 154 -9.46 -5.56 -15.23
C ILE A 154 -10.46 -4.74 -14.41
N LEU A 155 -11.73 -4.70 -14.82
CA LEU A 155 -12.81 -4.07 -14.05
C LEU A 155 -12.91 -4.65 -12.64
N GLY A 156 -12.98 -5.99 -12.52
CA GLY A 156 -13.06 -6.66 -11.23
C GLY A 156 -11.83 -6.43 -10.35
N ALA A 157 -10.63 -6.54 -10.92
CA ALA A 157 -9.39 -6.26 -10.20
C ALA A 157 -9.29 -4.80 -9.75
N ALA A 158 -9.69 -3.85 -10.60
CA ALA A 158 -9.72 -2.44 -10.29
C ALA A 158 -10.72 -2.12 -9.17
N LEU A 159 -11.93 -2.67 -9.23
CA LEU A 159 -12.93 -2.51 -8.17
C LEU A 159 -12.41 -3.05 -6.84
N VAL A 160 -11.86 -4.25 -6.79
CA VAL A 160 -11.30 -4.81 -5.55
C VAL A 160 -10.17 -3.92 -5.03
N GLY A 161 -9.23 -3.52 -5.89
CA GLY A 161 -8.12 -2.65 -5.51
C GLY A 161 -8.59 -1.34 -4.89
N LEU A 162 -9.43 -0.61 -5.61
CA LEU A 162 -9.98 0.69 -5.18
C LEU A 162 -10.82 0.57 -3.91
N VAL A 163 -11.65 -0.48 -3.79
CA VAL A 163 -12.48 -0.69 -2.58
C VAL A 163 -11.62 -1.05 -1.38
N THR A 164 -10.53 -1.81 -1.55
CA THR A 164 -9.66 -2.19 -0.42
C THR A 164 -8.75 -1.07 0.08
N HIS A 165 -8.46 -0.08 -0.77
CA HIS A 165 -7.61 1.05 -0.43
C HIS A 165 -7.97 1.74 0.91
N PRO A 166 -9.20 2.23 1.12
CA PRO A 166 -9.54 3.04 2.29
C PRO A 166 -9.55 2.29 3.63
N PHE A 167 -9.48 0.96 3.62
CA PHE A 167 -9.57 0.16 4.85
C PHE A 167 -8.31 0.20 5.71
N GLY A 168 -7.14 0.54 5.13
CA GLY A 168 -5.92 0.76 5.91
C GLY A 168 -6.07 1.90 6.91
N ASP A 169 -6.73 2.99 6.48
CA ASP A 169 -6.91 4.20 7.26
C ASP A 169 -7.87 4.05 8.45
N LEU A 170 -8.73 3.01 8.43
CA LEU A 170 -9.61 2.70 9.56
C LEU A 170 -8.86 2.39 10.85
N PHE A 171 -7.59 1.98 10.77
CA PHE A 171 -6.76 1.66 11.92
C PHE A 171 -5.80 2.78 12.32
N THR A 172 -5.48 3.72 11.42
CA THR A 172 -4.38 4.68 11.63
C THR A 172 -4.80 6.14 11.58
N GLY A 173 -5.95 6.45 11.01
CA GLY A 173 -6.42 7.82 10.80
C GLY A 173 -7.82 8.04 11.35
N GLU A 174 -8.39 9.21 11.09
CA GLU A 174 -9.84 9.37 11.15
C GLU A 174 -10.45 8.60 9.97
N PRO A 175 -11.64 7.99 10.15
CA PRO A 175 -12.28 7.27 9.05
C PRO A 175 -12.47 8.16 7.81
N PRO A 176 -12.14 7.64 6.62
CA PRO A 176 -12.33 8.39 5.38
C PRO A 176 -13.81 8.55 5.04
N ALA A 177 -14.13 9.60 4.27
CA ALA A 177 -15.47 9.86 3.74
C ALA A 177 -15.80 8.92 2.57
N MET A 178 -15.96 7.63 2.87
CA MET A 178 -16.11 6.54 1.89
C MET A 178 -17.31 6.70 0.95
N LEU A 179 -18.33 7.49 1.32
CA LEU A 179 -19.53 7.75 0.53
C LEU A 179 -19.50 9.09 -0.23
N TYR A 180 -18.38 9.82 -0.19
CA TYR A 180 -18.23 11.07 -0.94
C TYR A 180 -18.67 10.91 -2.41
N PRO A 181 -19.46 11.84 -2.99
CA PRO A 181 -19.80 13.16 -2.46
C PRO A 181 -21.05 13.21 -1.56
N ALA A 182 -21.65 12.07 -1.21
CA ALA A 182 -22.74 12.07 -0.24
C ALA A 182 -22.20 12.40 1.15
N ASP A 183 -22.89 13.29 1.86
CA ASP A 183 -22.57 13.68 3.23
C ASP A 183 -23.12 12.63 4.22
N ALA A 184 -22.54 11.43 4.15
CA ALA A 184 -22.90 10.30 4.98
C ALA A 184 -21.65 9.52 5.39
N ALA A 185 -21.53 9.21 6.69
CA ALA A 185 -20.45 8.40 7.22
C ALA A 185 -20.82 6.91 7.21
N LEU A 186 -19.98 6.08 6.60
CA LEU A 186 -20.08 4.63 6.73
C LEU A 186 -19.47 4.13 8.05
N VAL A 187 -18.37 4.76 8.46
CA VAL A 187 -17.65 4.52 9.70
C VAL A 187 -17.40 5.87 10.36
N THR A 188 -17.82 6.02 11.62
CA THR A 188 -17.73 7.30 12.35
C THR A 188 -16.45 7.42 13.16
N ASP A 189 -15.94 6.30 13.67
CA ASP A 189 -14.81 6.25 14.58
C ASP A 189 -13.73 5.28 14.07
N ARG A 190 -12.47 5.57 14.43
CA ARG A 190 -11.35 4.67 14.17
C ARG A 190 -11.62 3.31 14.81
N VAL A 191 -11.23 2.25 14.11
CA VAL A 191 -11.24 0.89 14.65
C VAL A 191 -10.05 0.72 15.60
N ALA A 192 -10.31 0.87 16.90
CA ALA A 192 -9.31 0.65 17.94
C ALA A 192 -9.04 -0.86 18.12
N LEU A 193 -7.79 -1.27 17.88
CA LEU A 193 -7.33 -2.65 18.09
C LEU A 193 -6.88 -2.91 19.54
N ALA A 194 -6.52 -1.86 20.27
CA ALA A 194 -6.17 -1.89 21.69
C ALA A 194 -6.50 -0.54 22.32
N ALA A 195 -6.72 -0.52 23.64
CA ALA A 195 -6.90 0.72 24.40
C ALA A 195 -5.57 1.47 24.60
N ASP A 196 -4.47 0.73 24.73
CA ASP A 196 -3.13 1.31 24.80
C ASP A 196 -2.70 1.84 23.41
N PRO A 197 -2.28 3.11 23.29
CA PRO A 197 -1.91 3.71 22.01
C PRO A 197 -0.74 3.01 21.30
N THR A 198 0.21 2.46 22.05
CA THR A 198 1.37 1.76 21.49
C THR A 198 1.00 0.37 21.01
N LEU A 199 0.26 -0.41 21.81
CA LEU A 199 -0.28 -1.70 21.38
C LEU A 199 -1.21 -1.55 20.18
N HIS A 200 -1.98 -0.45 20.09
CA HIS A 200 -2.81 -0.18 18.93
C HIS A 200 -1.97 0.04 17.67
N LEU A 201 -0.92 0.86 17.74
CA LEU A 201 0.01 1.06 16.61
C LEU A 201 0.69 -0.26 16.22
N LEU A 202 1.18 -1.03 17.18
CA LEU A 202 1.84 -2.31 16.94
C LEU A 202 0.88 -3.32 16.30
N ALA A 203 -0.39 -3.34 16.73
CA ALA A 203 -1.41 -4.18 16.12
C ALA A 203 -1.73 -3.75 14.69
N ALA A 204 -1.88 -2.44 14.43
CA ALA A 204 -2.10 -1.90 13.08
C ALA A 204 -0.93 -2.24 12.14
N PHE A 205 0.32 -2.06 12.61
CA PHE A 205 1.52 -2.48 11.88
C PHE A 205 1.54 -4.00 11.63
N GLY A 206 1.12 -4.80 12.61
CA GLY A 206 0.97 -6.25 12.47
C GLY A 206 -0.04 -6.65 11.39
N VAL A 207 -1.15 -5.92 11.28
CA VAL A 207 -2.14 -6.10 10.21
C VAL A 207 -1.51 -5.82 8.85
N GLU A 208 -0.80 -4.71 8.67
CA GLU A 208 -0.08 -4.43 7.42
C GLU A 208 0.93 -5.52 7.07
N LEU A 209 1.70 -5.96 8.07
CA LEU A 209 2.70 -7.00 7.88
C LEU A 209 2.05 -8.33 7.48
N ALA A 210 0.88 -8.64 8.03
CA ALA A 210 0.09 -9.81 7.65
C ALA A 210 -0.40 -9.74 6.20
N THR A 211 -0.80 -8.57 5.69
CA THR A 211 -1.21 -8.45 4.28
C THR A 211 -0.02 -8.61 3.32
N VAL A 212 1.16 -8.11 3.69
CA VAL A 212 2.41 -8.35 2.94
C VAL A 212 2.75 -9.84 2.92
N TRP A 213 2.67 -10.53 4.06
CA TRP A 213 2.87 -11.98 4.11
C TRP A 213 1.81 -12.77 3.33
N ALA A 214 0.56 -12.30 3.31
CA ALA A 214 -0.48 -12.91 2.48
C ALA A 214 -0.15 -12.80 0.98
N ALA A 215 0.37 -11.65 0.54
CA ALA A 215 0.84 -11.49 -0.85
C ALA A 215 2.01 -12.43 -1.16
N VAL A 216 2.99 -12.54 -0.25
CA VAL A 216 4.10 -13.51 -0.38
C VAL A 216 3.56 -14.94 -0.48
N ALA A 217 2.61 -15.32 0.38
CA ALA A 217 2.00 -16.64 0.35
C ALA A 217 1.34 -16.93 -1.00
N VAL A 218 0.62 -15.97 -1.58
CA VAL A 218 0.03 -16.10 -2.92
C VAL A 218 1.11 -16.31 -3.99
N VAL A 219 2.21 -15.56 -3.94
CA VAL A 219 3.34 -15.77 -4.87
C VAL A 219 3.92 -17.17 -4.71
N CYS A 220 4.18 -17.61 -3.49
CA CYS A 220 4.71 -18.95 -3.20
C CYS A 220 3.78 -20.05 -3.69
N LEU A 221 2.47 -19.93 -3.43
CA LEU A 221 1.46 -20.88 -3.89
C LEU A 221 1.37 -20.91 -5.43
N ALA A 222 1.40 -19.75 -6.08
CA ALA A 222 1.31 -19.65 -7.53
C ALA A 222 2.55 -20.23 -8.25
N THR A 223 3.73 -20.13 -7.63
CA THR A 223 5.02 -20.50 -8.24
C THR A 223 5.59 -21.83 -7.73
N GLY A 224 5.01 -22.41 -6.68
CA GLY A 224 5.55 -23.58 -5.99
C GLY A 224 6.81 -23.29 -5.16
N LEU A 225 7.17 -22.02 -4.96
CA LEU A 225 8.33 -21.62 -4.18
C LEU A 225 8.11 -21.91 -2.69
N ARG A 226 9.15 -22.45 -2.03
CA ARG A 226 9.16 -22.64 -0.57
C ARG A 226 9.87 -21.46 0.09
N PRO A 227 9.17 -20.58 0.83
CA PRO A 227 9.80 -19.39 1.42
C PRO A 227 10.84 -19.75 2.49
N THR A 228 10.66 -20.85 3.20
CA THR A 228 11.58 -21.30 4.27
C THR A 228 12.98 -21.67 3.77
N THR A 229 13.14 -21.99 2.48
CA THR A 229 14.46 -22.27 1.90
C THR A 229 15.20 -21.01 1.48
N ALA A 230 14.50 -19.87 1.38
CA ALA A 230 15.07 -18.59 0.96
C ALA A 230 15.45 -17.68 2.15
N VAL A 231 14.80 -17.84 3.30
CA VAL A 231 15.05 -17.03 4.50
C VAL A 231 16.38 -17.40 5.16
N SER A 232 17.24 -16.41 5.36
CA SER A 232 18.50 -16.56 6.10
C SER A 232 18.25 -16.60 7.61
N PRO A 233 18.98 -17.43 8.39
CA PRO A 233 18.93 -17.41 9.86
C PRO A 233 19.19 -16.03 10.47
N ARG A 234 19.88 -15.14 9.75
CA ARG A 234 20.14 -13.75 10.18
C ARG A 234 18.90 -12.93 10.46
N ALA A 235 17.74 -13.33 9.96
CA ALA A 235 16.49 -12.68 10.32
C ALA A 235 16.28 -12.65 11.84
N THR A 236 16.84 -13.62 12.58
CA THR A 236 16.78 -13.63 14.06
C THR A 236 17.54 -12.49 14.72
N LEU A 237 18.51 -11.86 14.03
CA LEU A 237 19.21 -10.67 14.55
C LEU A 237 18.26 -9.49 14.75
N GLY A 238 17.10 -9.48 14.06
CA GLY A 238 16.03 -8.53 14.32
C GLY A 238 15.54 -8.54 15.77
N ALA A 239 15.71 -9.65 16.51
CA ALA A 239 15.34 -9.73 17.92
C ALA A 239 16.10 -8.70 18.80
N GLY A 240 17.30 -8.28 18.37
CA GLY A 240 18.05 -7.22 19.05
C GLY A 240 17.32 -5.88 19.10
N TYR A 241 16.34 -5.67 18.20
CA TYR A 241 15.51 -4.47 18.18
C TYR A 241 14.64 -4.31 19.45
N ALA A 242 14.44 -5.38 20.25
CA ALA A 242 13.82 -5.28 21.57
C ALA A 242 14.48 -4.22 22.48
N ALA A 243 15.80 -4.02 22.37
CA ALA A 243 16.51 -3.02 23.15
C ALA A 243 16.05 -1.58 22.87
N SER A 244 15.43 -1.33 21.70
CA SER A 244 14.94 -0.01 21.34
C SER A 244 13.80 0.47 22.24
N VAL A 245 13.07 -0.41 22.93
CA VAL A 245 12.08 -0.03 23.97
C VAL A 245 12.66 0.94 25.00
N LEU A 246 13.98 0.86 25.27
CA LEU A 246 14.67 1.73 26.22
C LEU A 246 15.25 3.01 25.59
N LEU A 247 15.26 3.10 24.26
CA LEU A 247 16.00 4.12 23.50
C LEU A 247 15.09 5.04 22.69
N ILE A 248 13.94 4.54 22.25
CA ILE A 248 12.94 5.34 21.51
C ILE A 248 11.70 5.55 22.39
N PRO A 249 11.05 6.73 22.30
CA PRO A 249 9.75 6.94 22.92
C PRO A 249 8.76 5.85 22.48
N ALA A 250 7.87 5.44 23.39
CA ALA A 250 6.81 4.49 23.09
C ALA A 250 6.00 5.00 21.88
N PRO A 251 5.96 4.26 20.77
CA PRO A 251 5.44 4.78 19.53
C PRO A 251 3.92 4.77 19.57
N THR A 252 3.31 5.85 19.10
CA THR A 252 1.86 6.00 18.98
C THR A 252 1.54 6.43 17.55
N LEU A 253 0.27 6.54 17.17
CA LEU A 253 -0.08 7.08 15.86
C LEU A 253 0.39 8.53 15.68
N ASP A 254 0.41 9.32 16.76
CA ASP A 254 0.91 10.70 16.77
C ASP A 254 2.44 10.77 16.68
N LEU A 255 3.15 9.74 17.18
CA LEU A 255 4.61 9.64 17.18
C LEU A 255 5.09 8.28 16.66
N SER A 256 4.76 7.96 15.40
CA SER A 256 5.04 6.65 14.80
C SER A 256 6.39 6.59 14.07
N TYR A 257 6.87 7.72 13.54
CA TYR A 257 8.02 7.74 12.64
C TYR A 257 9.33 7.17 13.23
N PRO A 258 9.70 7.37 14.52
CA PRO A 258 10.94 6.81 15.04
C PRO A 258 10.93 5.28 14.99
N PHE A 259 9.79 4.67 15.36
CA PHE A 259 9.59 3.23 15.31
C PHE A 259 9.54 2.72 13.87
N VAL A 260 8.72 3.32 13.01
CA VAL A 260 8.52 2.84 11.62
C VAL A 260 9.83 2.89 10.83
N PHE A 261 10.59 3.99 10.89
CA PHE A 261 11.84 4.08 10.16
C PHE A 261 12.91 3.11 10.69
N SER A 262 13.04 2.99 12.01
CA SER A 262 14.07 2.13 12.60
C SER A 262 13.74 0.64 12.48
N VAL A 263 12.47 0.22 12.61
CA VAL A 263 12.08 -1.19 12.37
C VAL A 263 12.24 -1.58 10.91
N LEU A 264 11.91 -0.69 9.96
CA LEU A 264 12.13 -0.95 8.54
C LEU A 264 13.62 -1.02 8.19
N ALA A 265 14.47 -0.24 8.86
CA ALA A 265 15.92 -0.32 8.69
C ALA A 265 16.49 -1.69 9.07
N VAL A 266 15.85 -2.42 10.00
CA VAL A 266 16.21 -3.82 10.31
C VAL A 266 16.06 -4.73 9.08
N GLY A 267 15.15 -4.41 8.15
CA GLY A 267 14.98 -5.13 6.88
C GLY A 267 16.24 -5.15 6.01
N LEU A 268 17.17 -4.21 6.20
CA LEU A 268 18.48 -4.21 5.53
C LEU A 268 19.32 -5.45 5.89
N LEU A 269 18.97 -6.20 6.94
CA LEU A 269 19.58 -7.50 7.21
C LEU A 269 19.49 -8.47 6.03
N GLY A 270 18.48 -8.31 5.16
CA GLY A 270 18.32 -9.12 3.97
C GLY A 270 19.37 -8.87 2.88
N ILE A 271 19.89 -7.65 2.76
CA ILE A 271 20.81 -7.27 1.67
C ILE A 271 22.28 -7.62 1.95
N PHE A 272 22.63 -7.94 3.20
CA PHE A 272 24.02 -8.25 3.54
C PHE A 272 24.48 -9.58 2.90
N PRO A 273 25.69 -9.65 2.34
CA PRO A 273 26.21 -10.84 1.69
C PRO A 273 26.46 -11.99 2.66
N ARG A 274 26.39 -13.23 2.16
CA ARG A 274 26.74 -14.46 2.87
C ARG A 274 28.24 -14.67 2.85
N ALA A 275 28.92 -14.18 3.90
CA ALA A 275 30.33 -14.48 4.13
C ALA A 275 30.47 -15.84 4.83
N ARG A 276 31.11 -16.81 4.16
CA ARG A 276 31.57 -18.07 4.77
C ARG A 276 33.07 -17.97 4.94
N LEU A 277 33.50 -17.60 6.15
CA LEU A 277 34.90 -17.37 6.45
C LEU A 277 35.66 -18.65 6.85
N VAL A 278 34.94 -19.71 7.22
CA VAL A 278 35.51 -20.97 7.74
C VAL A 278 34.76 -22.16 7.13
N GLY A 279 35.50 -23.18 6.68
CA GLY A 279 34.94 -24.48 6.28
C GLY A 279 34.79 -24.73 4.77
N ASP A 280 35.24 -23.81 3.91
CA ASP A 280 35.31 -24.04 2.46
C ASP A 280 36.76 -24.41 2.06
N PRO A 281 36.99 -25.57 1.41
CA PRO A 281 38.31 -25.96 0.89
C PRO A 281 38.94 -24.96 -0.08
N ARG A 282 38.15 -24.04 -0.66
CA ARG A 282 38.59 -23.01 -1.61
C ARG A 282 38.88 -21.65 -0.97
N GLY A 283 38.80 -21.54 0.35
CA GLY A 283 39.00 -20.29 1.10
C GLY A 283 37.71 -19.53 1.37
N PRO A 284 37.78 -18.34 1.99
CA PRO A 284 36.60 -17.57 2.36
C PRO A 284 35.80 -17.15 1.13
N THR A 285 34.49 -17.40 1.15
CA THR A 285 33.56 -17.04 0.07
C THR A 285 32.57 -15.97 0.53
N VAL A 286 32.20 -15.07 -0.39
CA VAL A 286 31.22 -14.00 -0.16
C VAL A 286 30.18 -14.09 -1.26
N ASP A 287 29.04 -14.68 -0.95
CA ASP A 287 27.94 -14.83 -1.90
C ASP A 287 26.95 -13.66 -1.75
N PRO A 288 26.68 -12.87 -2.80
CA PRO A 288 25.62 -11.88 -2.75
C PRO A 288 24.26 -12.59 -2.60
N PRO A 289 23.31 -12.02 -1.85
CA PRO A 289 21.98 -12.61 -1.75
C PRO A 289 21.24 -12.45 -3.07
N ASP A 290 20.42 -13.44 -3.43
CA ASP A 290 19.43 -13.27 -4.48
C ASP A 290 18.35 -12.28 -4.03
N TRP A 291 17.68 -11.63 -4.99
CA TRP A 291 16.68 -10.61 -4.67
C TRP A 291 15.53 -11.18 -3.83
N LEU A 292 15.14 -12.44 -4.09
CA LEU A 292 14.06 -13.12 -3.37
C LEU A 292 14.47 -13.43 -1.92
N GLY A 293 15.63 -14.03 -1.71
CA GLY A 293 16.15 -14.33 -0.38
C GLY A 293 16.47 -13.08 0.41
N ALA A 294 16.98 -12.02 -0.23
CA ALA A 294 17.16 -10.72 0.41
C ALA A 294 15.83 -10.14 0.89
N THR A 295 14.81 -10.13 0.01
CA THR A 295 13.47 -9.61 0.34
C THR A 295 12.81 -10.41 1.47
N LEU A 296 12.79 -11.74 1.37
CA LEU A 296 12.17 -12.61 2.38
C LEU A 296 12.92 -12.58 3.71
N THR A 297 14.25 -12.49 3.68
CA THR A 297 15.07 -12.34 4.91
C THR A 297 14.80 -10.99 5.56
N GLY A 298 14.75 -9.90 4.79
CA GLY A 298 14.45 -8.57 5.30
C GLY A 298 13.05 -8.48 5.92
N LEU A 299 12.03 -8.99 5.22
CA LEU A 299 10.66 -9.08 5.74
C LEU A 299 10.57 -9.91 7.02
N SER A 300 11.27 -11.05 7.06
CA SER A 300 11.35 -11.89 8.27
C SER A 300 12.05 -11.16 9.41
N ALA A 301 13.12 -10.40 9.14
CA ALA A 301 13.82 -9.62 10.14
C ALA A 301 12.95 -8.51 10.73
N ILE A 302 12.18 -7.80 9.90
CA ILE A 302 11.17 -6.82 10.34
C ILE A 302 10.12 -7.50 11.22
N THR A 303 9.64 -8.69 10.83
CA THR A 303 8.65 -9.46 11.61
C THR A 303 9.18 -9.84 12.99
N VAL A 304 10.42 -10.34 13.05
CA VAL A 304 11.07 -10.68 14.32
C VAL A 304 11.30 -9.43 15.17
N ALA A 305 11.74 -8.32 14.57
CA ALA A 305 11.95 -7.06 15.27
C ALA A 305 10.65 -6.50 15.87
N TRP A 306 9.57 -6.50 15.09
CA TRP A 306 8.24 -6.09 15.55
C TRP A 306 7.75 -6.95 16.72
N LEU A 307 7.85 -8.29 16.62
CA LEU A 307 7.48 -9.21 17.71
C LEU A 307 8.34 -8.99 18.95
N ALA A 308 9.65 -8.83 18.79
CA ALA A 308 10.58 -8.63 19.89
C ALA A 308 10.34 -7.30 20.62
N TYR A 309 10.05 -6.22 19.87
CA TYR A 309 9.65 -4.94 20.44
C TYR A 309 8.33 -5.06 21.20
N ALA A 310 7.31 -5.68 20.59
CA ALA A 310 6.00 -5.85 21.23
C ALA A 310 6.09 -6.65 22.52
N ALA A 311 6.86 -7.75 22.53
CA ALA A 311 7.08 -8.54 23.74
C ALA A 311 7.84 -7.75 24.82
N ALA A 312 8.91 -7.02 24.45
CA ALA A 312 9.66 -6.20 25.39
C ALA A 312 8.80 -5.05 25.97
N TYR A 313 7.96 -4.43 25.15
CA TYR A 313 7.04 -3.37 25.57
C TYR A 313 6.05 -3.89 26.62
N VAL A 314 5.43 -5.06 26.40
CA VAL A 314 4.47 -5.66 27.36
C VAL A 314 5.13 -6.10 28.67
N VAL A 315 6.43 -6.43 28.64
CA VAL A 315 7.16 -6.86 29.85
C VAL A 315 7.66 -5.68 30.69
N VAL A 316 8.03 -4.57 30.05
CA VAL A 316 8.66 -3.41 30.71
C VAL A 316 7.68 -2.26 30.96
N GLY A 317 6.66 -2.11 30.11
CA GLY A 317 5.60 -1.09 30.21
C GLY A 317 4.43 -1.55 31.05
#